data_AF-A0A7V6ILC9-F1
#
_entry.id   AF-A0A7V6ILC9-F1
#
_cell.length_a   1.000
_cell.length_b   1.000
_cell.length_c   1.000
_cell.angle_alpha   90.00
_cell.angle_beta   90.00
_cell.angle_gamma   90.00
#
_symmetry.space_group_name_H-M   'P 1'
#
loop_
_entity.id
_entity.type
_entity.pdbx_description
1 polymer ?
#
loop_
_entity_poly.entity_id
_entity_poly.type
_entity_poly.pdbx_seq_one_letter_code
_entity_poly.pdbx_strand_id
1 'polypeptide(L)'
;SGAIATIQWENGTYYIRTEIDLNGGSNYTYTNTNQILTVPYAFHAKTAETLTVFPDETDPLFTDWNYNYHSLRHRPTHVSAFINDVGYVTPATETDPRFFAWGYEYDSLQNKPTKVSAFDNDAGYVTTEIQNLDSVLTLGNRGGNKQIKDLAAPTDPNDAVTKIFLENYASLRVGNCDTLFLGDSQWVIIPGISIPNGKFNIAILTTNTISNITSVTATSGGNVTFDGNSPVTARGVCWSTSQNPTTTDPHTTDGNNLGTFTSNITNLTPNTTYYVRAYATNDIGTAYGNEVSFTTPDFPPNCGTVTDRDGNVYKTVIIGSQCWMRENLRTTKYADGTDILLGTSTNSSTPYRYYPNNNSSNVSTYGYLYNLAAALYNEECSSNNPSGVQGICPDGWHLPSSLEWWDLRDTLQLEPSHHCNDNDQNLAKALASSSGWNSHDGTCTVGNDLTANNSTGFSSVPAGFYNSGYFNFGEDSYMWTTTGNKNEYSIRYTIKYNEAVLGFDSDQAHKAYSVRCVRNE
;
A
#
# COMPACT_ATOMS: atom_id res chain seq x y z
N SER A 1 2.20 -16.88 44.51
CA SER A 1 2.89 -18.11 44.09
C SER A 1 1.96 -19.29 44.31
N GLY A 2 1.90 -20.22 43.36
CA GLY A 2 1.07 -21.42 43.44
C GLY A 2 1.80 -22.61 42.81
N ALA A 3 1.48 -23.82 43.23
CA ALA A 3 2.07 -25.02 42.64
C ALA A 3 1.41 -25.30 41.28
N ILE A 4 2.20 -25.47 40.23
CA ILE A 4 1.73 -25.77 38.85
C ILE A 4 0.75 -26.97 38.83
N ALA A 5 0.94 -27.93 39.74
CA ALA A 5 0.09 -29.11 39.88
C ALA A 5 -1.37 -28.83 40.33
N THR A 6 -1.67 -27.62 40.82
CA THR A 6 -3.02 -27.25 41.31
C THR A 6 -3.85 -26.48 40.27
N ILE A 7 -3.27 -26.17 39.11
CA ILE A 7 -3.95 -25.45 38.04
C ILE A 7 -4.95 -26.41 37.36
N GLN A 8 -6.23 -26.01 37.32
CA GLN A 8 -7.33 -26.78 36.72
C GLN A 8 -7.37 -26.56 35.20
N TRP A 9 -6.39 -27.12 34.48
CA TRP A 9 -6.10 -26.81 33.07
C TRP A 9 -7.29 -26.95 32.10
N GLU A 10 -8.34 -27.70 32.45
CA GLU A 10 -9.57 -27.80 31.65
C GLU A 10 -10.43 -26.52 31.60
N ASN A 11 -10.23 -25.56 32.51
CA ASN A 11 -11.12 -24.40 32.64
C ASN A 11 -10.78 -23.22 31.71
N GLY A 12 -9.86 -23.39 30.77
CA GLY A 12 -9.60 -22.43 29.69
C GLY A 12 -8.13 -22.09 29.49
N THR A 13 -7.88 -20.92 28.92
CA THR A 13 -6.53 -20.48 28.53
C THR A 13 -5.78 -19.87 29.70
N TYR A 14 -4.54 -20.29 29.92
CA TYR A 14 -3.67 -19.78 30.99
C TYR A 14 -2.55 -18.90 30.43
N TYR A 15 -2.11 -17.92 31.22
CA TYR A 15 -1.08 -16.95 30.85
C TYR A 15 -0.03 -16.86 31.95
N ILE A 16 1.25 -16.73 31.55
CA ILE A 16 2.36 -16.42 32.46
C ILE A 16 2.60 -14.92 32.43
N ARG A 17 2.45 -14.28 33.59
CA ARG A 17 2.88 -12.89 33.83
C ARG A 17 4.31 -12.90 34.36
N THR A 18 5.18 -12.16 33.69
CA THR A 18 6.58 -11.97 34.11
C THR A 18 6.74 -10.59 34.72
N GLU A 19 7.32 -10.53 35.92
CA GLU A 19 7.64 -9.29 36.63
C GLU A 19 9.07 -9.34 37.13
N ILE A 20 9.77 -8.21 37.10
CA ILE A 20 11.19 -8.10 37.43
C ILE A 20 11.36 -7.07 38.54
N ASP A 21 12.17 -7.39 39.55
CA ASP A 21 12.64 -6.44 40.55
C ASP A 21 14.12 -6.13 40.24
N LEU A 22 14.39 -4.91 39.78
CA LEU A 22 15.73 -4.49 39.39
C LEU A 22 16.64 -4.19 40.60
N ASN A 23 16.07 -4.07 41.80
CA ASN A 23 16.80 -3.71 43.02
C ASN A 23 16.85 -4.86 44.05
N GLY A 24 16.33 -6.04 43.72
CA GLY A 24 16.44 -7.26 44.54
C GLY A 24 15.58 -7.28 45.81
N GLY A 25 14.46 -6.55 45.83
CA GLY A 25 13.49 -6.50 46.93
C GLY A 25 12.23 -7.33 46.71
N SER A 26 11.08 -6.79 47.12
CA SER A 26 9.75 -7.40 46.98
C SER A 26 8.80 -6.60 46.08
N ASN A 27 9.32 -5.55 45.42
CA ASN A 27 8.54 -4.67 44.57
C ASN A 27 8.83 -4.98 43.10
N TYR A 28 7.99 -5.84 42.54
CA TYR A 28 8.14 -6.29 41.16
C TYR A 28 7.48 -5.32 40.18
N THR A 29 8.17 -5.03 39.08
CA THR A 29 7.63 -4.23 37.98
C THR A 29 7.22 -5.15 36.84
N TYR A 30 5.99 -4.99 36.35
CA TYR A 30 5.45 -5.80 35.26
C TYR A 30 6.26 -5.65 33.96
N THR A 31 6.59 -6.77 33.31
CA THR A 31 7.39 -6.78 32.08
C THR A 31 6.60 -7.28 30.88
N ASN A 32 5.96 -8.45 30.97
CA ASN A 32 5.09 -8.97 29.90
C ASN A 32 4.11 -10.05 30.40
N THR A 33 3.19 -10.45 29.52
CA THR A 33 2.33 -11.61 29.69
C THR A 33 2.38 -12.46 28.42
N ASN A 34 2.66 -13.76 28.56
CA ASN A 34 2.68 -14.72 27.44
C ASN A 34 1.67 -15.83 27.69
N GLN A 35 0.93 -16.22 26.64
CA GLN A 35 -0.03 -17.33 26.71
C GLN A 35 0.70 -18.67 26.81
N ILE A 36 0.27 -19.54 27.72
CA ILE A 36 0.72 -20.94 27.75
C ILE A 36 -0.09 -21.70 26.71
N LEU A 37 0.58 -22.24 25.69
CA LEU A 37 -0.02 -23.21 24.79
C LEU A 37 -0.08 -24.56 25.51
N THR A 38 -1.28 -25.03 25.82
CA THR A 38 -1.49 -26.41 26.30
C THR A 38 -1.08 -27.36 25.19
N VAL A 39 -0.07 -28.22 25.44
CA VAL A 39 0.34 -29.28 24.51
C VAL A 39 -0.75 -30.36 24.52
N PRO A 40 -1.52 -30.56 23.43
CA PRO A 40 -2.62 -31.54 23.42
C PRO A 40 -2.12 -33.00 23.51
N TYR A 41 -0.83 -33.25 23.28
CA TYR A 41 -0.25 -34.60 23.36
C TYR A 41 -0.17 -35.18 24.79
N ALA A 42 -0.37 -34.39 25.84
CA ALA A 42 -0.43 -34.92 27.21
C ALA A 42 -1.79 -35.58 27.53
N PHE A 43 -2.85 -35.26 26.77
CA PHE A 43 -4.19 -35.85 26.96
C PHE A 43 -4.46 -37.11 26.12
N HIS A 44 -3.58 -37.45 25.16
CA HIS A 44 -3.69 -38.64 24.32
C HIS A 44 -2.75 -39.80 24.71
N ALA A 45 -2.14 -39.76 25.90
CA ALA A 45 -1.62 -40.98 26.51
C ALA A 45 -2.81 -41.89 26.84
N LYS A 46 -3.17 -42.73 25.87
CA LYS A 46 -4.28 -43.68 25.90
C LYS A 46 -4.29 -44.45 27.22
N THR A 47 -5.44 -44.47 27.89
CA THR A 47 -5.71 -45.31 29.06
C THR A 47 -5.19 -46.73 28.84
N ALA A 48 -4.44 -47.27 29.81
CA ALA A 48 -4.06 -48.68 29.81
C ALA A 48 -5.31 -49.55 29.92
N GLU A 49 -5.71 -50.20 28.82
CA GLU A 49 -6.78 -51.19 28.84
C GLU A 49 -6.34 -52.42 29.64
N THR A 50 -7.23 -52.90 30.52
CA THR A 50 -7.02 -54.13 31.29
C THR A 50 -7.66 -55.29 30.53
N LEU A 51 -6.86 -56.22 30.00
CA LEU A 51 -7.35 -57.42 29.34
C LEU A 51 -8.02 -58.34 30.39
N THR A 52 -9.30 -58.68 30.21
CA THR A 52 -10.11 -59.38 31.24
C THR A 52 -10.53 -60.82 30.91
N VAL A 53 -10.14 -61.39 29.76
CA VAL A 53 -10.49 -62.80 29.44
C VAL A 53 -9.37 -63.47 28.62
N PHE A 54 -8.90 -64.64 29.08
CA PHE A 54 -8.01 -65.53 28.33
C PHE A 54 -8.83 -66.70 27.76
N PRO A 55 -8.73 -67.05 26.47
CA PRO A 55 -8.93 -68.43 26.02
C PRO A 55 -7.73 -69.27 26.45
N ASP A 56 -7.96 -70.47 26.96
CA ASP A 56 -6.92 -71.39 27.40
C ASP A 56 -5.86 -71.62 26.30
N GLU A 57 -4.62 -71.33 26.65
CA GLU A 57 -3.45 -71.48 25.79
C GLU A 57 -2.91 -72.90 25.98
N THR A 58 -2.72 -73.63 24.87
CA THR A 58 -2.35 -75.05 24.86
C THR A 58 -0.95 -75.27 24.28
N ASP A 59 0.00 -74.33 24.44
CA ASP A 59 1.39 -74.52 24.02
C ASP A 59 2.12 -75.43 25.03
N PRO A 60 2.57 -76.63 24.61
CA PRO A 60 3.26 -77.58 25.48
C PRO A 60 4.63 -77.11 26.00
N LEU A 61 5.18 -76.01 25.47
CA LEU A 61 6.47 -75.47 25.92
C LEU A 61 6.35 -74.53 27.14
N PHE A 62 5.14 -74.10 27.53
CA PHE A 62 4.95 -73.17 28.64
C PHE A 62 4.80 -73.86 30.02
N THR A 63 4.54 -75.17 30.05
CA THR A 63 4.31 -75.92 31.31
C THR A 63 5.55 -76.52 31.98
N ASP A 64 6.72 -76.51 31.34
CA ASP A 64 7.94 -77.14 31.89
C ASP A 64 8.79 -76.22 32.79
N TRP A 65 8.42 -74.95 32.94
CA TRP A 65 9.18 -73.95 33.72
C TRP A 65 8.55 -73.55 35.06
N ASN A 66 7.47 -74.22 35.50
CA ASN A 66 6.80 -74.00 36.79
C ASN A 66 6.63 -72.52 37.21
N TYR A 67 6.19 -71.66 36.28
CA TYR A 67 5.79 -70.29 36.61
C TYR A 67 4.29 -70.24 36.88
N ASN A 68 3.95 -69.95 38.13
CA ASN A 68 2.58 -69.74 38.58
C ASN A 68 2.06 -68.39 38.05
N TYR A 69 0.98 -68.42 37.26
CA TYR A 69 0.33 -67.28 36.61
C TYR A 69 -0.31 -66.25 37.58
N HIS A 70 -0.15 -66.43 38.89
CA HIS A 70 -0.71 -65.53 39.90
C HIS A 70 0.11 -64.25 40.15
N SER A 71 1.36 -64.14 39.68
CA SER A 71 2.20 -62.95 39.92
C SER A 71 2.03 -61.79 38.92
N LEU A 72 1.20 -61.96 37.88
CA LEU A 72 0.96 -60.96 36.83
C LEU A 72 -0.44 -60.32 36.87
N ARG A 73 -1.29 -60.66 37.86
CA ARG A 73 -2.54 -59.92 38.05
C ARG A 73 -2.24 -58.51 38.56
N HIS A 74 -2.71 -57.51 37.81
CA HIS A 74 -2.72 -56.08 38.17
C HIS A 74 -1.36 -55.35 38.21
N ARG A 75 -0.35 -55.74 37.41
CA ARG A 75 0.87 -54.94 37.24
C ARG A 75 0.99 -54.35 35.82
N PRO A 76 1.38 -53.06 35.67
CA PRO A 76 1.64 -52.45 34.36
C PRO A 76 2.91 -53.05 33.74
N THR A 77 2.87 -53.39 32.46
CA THR A 77 3.96 -54.11 31.77
C THR A 77 4.97 -53.21 31.04
N HIS A 78 5.34 -52.06 31.60
CA HIS A 78 6.68 -51.41 31.48
C HIS A 78 6.62 -49.91 31.83
N VAL A 79 7.29 -49.52 32.91
CA VAL A 79 7.85 -48.17 33.11
C VAL A 79 9.23 -48.37 33.72
N SER A 80 10.28 -47.94 33.03
CA SER A 80 11.63 -47.86 33.60
C SER A 80 11.65 -46.71 34.61
N ALA A 81 11.48 -47.04 35.89
CA ALA A 81 11.67 -46.11 36.99
C ALA A 81 13.09 -46.28 37.56
N PHE A 82 13.86 -45.18 37.54
CA PHE A 82 15.03 -45.01 38.38
C PHE A 82 14.61 -45.01 39.85
N ILE A 83 15.31 -45.81 40.66
CA ILE A 83 15.65 -45.41 42.04
C ILE A 83 17.10 -45.82 42.28
N ASN A 84 17.86 -44.86 42.79
CA ASN A 84 19.21 -44.96 43.30
C ASN A 84 19.34 -46.01 44.41
N ASP A 85 20.28 -46.94 44.26
CA ASP A 85 20.82 -47.67 45.41
C ASP A 85 22.35 -47.70 45.31
N VAL A 86 22.99 -46.98 46.23
CA VAL A 86 24.42 -47.09 46.48
C VAL A 86 24.60 -48.32 47.38
N GLY A 87 24.92 -49.46 46.79
CA GLY A 87 25.11 -50.72 47.51
C GLY A 87 26.41 -51.40 47.11
N TYR A 88 27.43 -51.35 47.97
CA TYR A 88 28.55 -52.29 47.89
C TYR A 88 28.03 -53.70 48.12
N VAL A 89 28.46 -54.67 47.31
CA VAL A 89 28.18 -56.09 47.57
C VAL A 89 28.95 -56.49 48.83
N THR A 90 28.22 -56.87 49.87
CA THR A 90 28.77 -57.47 51.09
C THR A 90 29.08 -58.95 50.86
N PRO A 91 30.04 -59.55 51.60
CA PRO A 91 30.50 -60.90 51.36
C PRO A 91 29.46 -61.91 51.89
N ALA A 92 28.58 -62.36 51.03
CA ALA A 92 27.76 -63.54 51.27
C ALA A 92 28.06 -64.56 50.19
N THR A 93 28.59 -65.70 50.63
CA THR A 93 28.95 -66.88 49.83
C THR A 93 27.76 -67.34 48.99
N GLU A 94 27.91 -67.27 47.67
CA GLU A 94 26.96 -67.86 46.73
C GLU A 94 27.16 -69.39 46.69
N THR A 95 26.06 -70.15 46.79
CA THR A 95 26.07 -71.62 46.82
C THR A 95 25.31 -72.22 45.63
N ASP A 96 25.37 -71.62 44.44
CA ASP A 96 24.80 -72.23 43.22
C ASP A 96 25.72 -73.36 42.70
N PRO A 97 25.26 -74.62 42.64
CA PRO A 97 26.04 -75.75 42.15
C PRO A 97 26.47 -75.68 40.67
N ARG A 98 25.99 -74.71 39.89
CA ARG A 98 26.35 -74.53 38.47
C ARG A 98 27.60 -73.67 38.24
N PHE A 99 28.15 -73.05 39.28
CA PHE A 99 29.37 -72.23 39.16
C PHE A 99 30.68 -73.04 39.10
N PHE A 100 30.65 -74.36 39.34
CA PHE A 100 31.85 -75.23 39.38
C PHE A 100 32.16 -76.03 38.10
N ALA A 101 31.49 -75.77 36.98
CA ALA A 101 31.66 -76.59 35.77
C ALA A 101 32.65 -76.02 34.73
N TRP A 102 33.24 -74.84 34.92
CA TRP A 102 34.06 -74.17 33.89
C TRP A 102 35.44 -73.67 34.37
N GLY A 103 35.97 -74.19 35.49
CA GLY A 103 37.41 -74.09 35.77
C GLY A 103 38.01 -72.68 35.94
N TYR A 104 37.25 -71.70 36.44
CA TYR A 104 37.78 -70.38 36.79
C TYR A 104 37.85 -70.22 38.30
N GLU A 105 39.04 -69.94 38.83
CA GLU A 105 39.25 -69.57 40.24
C GLU A 105 38.53 -68.25 40.55
N TYR A 106 37.71 -68.26 41.60
CA TYR A 106 36.92 -67.13 42.11
C TYR A 106 37.77 -65.87 42.40
N ASP A 107 39.05 -66.04 42.72
CA ASP A 107 39.98 -64.95 42.99
C ASP A 107 40.38 -64.14 41.74
N SER A 108 40.03 -64.62 40.54
CA SER A 108 40.32 -63.91 39.28
C SER A 108 39.30 -62.83 38.90
N LEU A 109 38.19 -62.70 39.65
CA LEU A 109 37.11 -61.74 39.40
C LEU A 109 37.01 -60.62 40.43
N GLN A 110 37.90 -60.56 41.43
CA GLN A 110 38.00 -59.35 42.24
C GLN A 110 38.59 -58.20 41.40
N ASN A 111 37.79 -57.14 41.25
CA ASN A 111 38.16 -55.85 40.66
C ASN A 111 38.50 -55.83 39.15
N LYS A 112 37.85 -56.67 38.31
CA LYS A 112 37.95 -56.54 36.84
C LYS A 112 36.58 -56.60 36.14
N PRO A 113 36.34 -55.80 35.07
CA PRO A 113 35.14 -55.91 34.24
C PRO A 113 35.24 -57.08 33.24
N THR A 114 34.18 -57.88 33.12
CA THR A 114 34.04 -58.97 32.14
C THR A 114 33.47 -58.46 30.80
N LYS A 115 34.34 -58.35 29.80
CA LYS A 115 34.12 -57.87 28.40
C LYS A 115 33.46 -59.01 27.54
N VAL A 116 32.78 -58.87 26.40
CA VAL A 116 32.60 -57.87 25.32
C VAL A 116 31.25 -58.17 24.61
N SER A 117 30.38 -57.18 24.40
CA SER A 117 29.48 -57.15 23.24
C SER A 117 29.83 -55.93 22.41
N ALA A 118 30.18 -56.14 21.15
CA ALA A 118 30.70 -55.13 20.25
C ALA A 118 29.69 -54.02 20.00
N PHE A 119 29.97 -52.83 20.53
CA PHE A 119 30.11 -51.56 19.80
C PHE A 119 30.89 -50.59 20.69
N ASP A 120 31.93 -49.99 20.14
CA ASP A 120 32.78 -48.98 20.79
C ASP A 120 32.04 -47.64 20.83
N ASN A 121 31.54 -47.26 22.01
CA ASN A 121 31.67 -45.92 22.63
C ASN A 121 30.68 -45.73 23.80
N ASP A 122 30.86 -46.46 24.90
CA ASP A 122 30.51 -45.85 26.18
C ASP A 122 31.54 -46.17 27.26
N ALA A 123 32.65 -45.44 27.16
CA ALA A 123 33.45 -45.09 28.31
C ALA A 123 33.26 -43.59 28.56
N GLY A 124 32.12 -43.21 29.14
CA GLY A 124 32.11 -42.38 30.35
C GLY A 124 33.01 -41.14 30.39
N TYR A 125 33.13 -40.42 29.28
CA TYR A 125 33.15 -38.97 29.31
C TYR A 125 31.85 -38.53 28.66
N VAL A 126 31.20 -37.52 29.25
CA VAL A 126 30.07 -36.82 28.63
C VAL A 126 30.52 -36.32 27.25
N THR A 127 30.26 -37.10 26.21
CA THR A 127 30.24 -36.59 24.85
C THR A 127 28.78 -36.41 24.50
N THR A 128 28.43 -35.20 24.10
CA THR A 128 27.14 -34.78 23.59
C THR A 128 26.69 -35.66 22.41
N GLU A 129 26.07 -36.80 22.69
CA GLU A 129 25.38 -37.57 21.67
C GLU A 129 23.95 -37.01 21.54
N ILE A 130 23.81 -36.10 20.59
CA ILE A 130 22.51 -35.70 20.07
C ILE A 130 21.94 -36.92 19.36
N GLN A 131 20.83 -37.48 19.84
CA GLN A 131 20.06 -38.40 19.00
C GLN A 131 19.64 -37.65 17.74
N ASN A 132 20.31 -37.95 16.63
CA ASN A 132 19.98 -37.41 15.33
C ASN A 132 18.72 -38.11 14.79
N LEU A 133 17.76 -37.33 14.31
CA LEU A 133 16.57 -37.77 13.60
C LEU A 133 16.89 -38.78 12.45
N ASP A 134 18.06 -38.69 11.81
CA ASP A 134 18.49 -39.60 10.74
C ASP A 134 18.71 -41.04 11.22
N SER A 135 19.17 -41.26 12.45
CA SER A 135 19.33 -42.61 13.02
C SER A 135 17.99 -43.26 13.38
N VAL A 136 16.97 -42.46 13.68
CA VAL A 136 15.61 -42.92 13.97
C VAL A 136 14.84 -43.21 12.68
N LEU A 137 15.06 -42.41 11.62
CA LEU A 137 14.39 -42.57 10.33
C LEU A 137 14.88 -43.79 9.52
N THR A 138 16.08 -44.30 9.79
CA THR A 138 16.62 -45.52 9.13
C THR A 138 15.97 -46.82 9.63
N LEU A 139 15.28 -46.81 10.78
CA LEU A 139 14.64 -48.00 11.36
C LEU A 139 13.25 -48.31 10.78
N GLY A 140 12.66 -47.37 10.02
CA GLY A 140 11.34 -47.53 9.39
C GLY A 140 10.16 -47.64 10.38
N ASN A 141 8.93 -47.58 9.88
CA ASN A 141 7.70 -47.58 10.67
C ASN A 141 7.25 -48.98 11.17
N ARG A 142 8.21 -49.84 11.54
CA ARG A 142 7.95 -51.26 11.85
C ARG A 142 7.73 -51.49 13.34
N GLY A 143 6.47 -51.65 13.74
CA GLY A 143 6.12 -52.34 14.98
C GLY A 143 6.00 -53.84 14.73
N GLY A 144 7.02 -54.63 15.07
CA GLY A 144 6.94 -56.09 15.10
C GLY A 144 6.53 -56.77 13.77
N ASN A 145 7.36 -56.64 12.73
CA ASN A 145 7.23 -57.34 11.44
C ASN A 145 5.95 -57.09 10.62
N LYS A 146 5.07 -56.14 10.97
CA LYS A 146 3.97 -55.69 10.10
C LYS A 146 4.17 -54.25 9.64
N GLN A 147 4.05 -54.00 8.34
CA GLN A 147 3.94 -52.64 7.79
C GLN A 147 2.54 -52.11 8.11
N ILE A 148 2.45 -51.00 8.83
CA ILE A 148 1.19 -50.25 8.98
C ILE A 148 0.95 -49.53 7.64
N LYS A 149 0.05 -50.06 6.82
CA LYS A 149 -0.51 -49.37 5.64
C LYS A 149 -2.04 -49.41 5.72
N ASP A 150 -2.66 -48.35 5.18
CA ASP A 150 -4.10 -48.18 4.99
C ASP A 150 -4.94 -48.02 6.27
N LEU A 151 -4.51 -47.14 7.18
CA LEU A 151 -5.43 -46.55 8.15
C LEU A 151 -6.37 -45.58 7.42
N ALA A 152 -7.69 -45.77 7.61
CA ALA A 152 -8.71 -44.89 7.05
C ALA A 152 -8.48 -43.42 7.44
N ALA A 153 -8.85 -42.50 6.55
CA ALA A 153 -8.75 -41.07 6.82
C ALA A 153 -9.55 -40.72 8.10
N PRO A 154 -8.98 -39.95 9.04
CA PRO A 154 -9.69 -39.56 10.24
C PRO A 154 -10.96 -38.78 9.87
N THR A 155 -12.08 -39.10 10.53
CA THR A 155 -13.36 -38.40 10.34
C THR A 155 -13.49 -37.15 11.20
N ASP A 156 -12.57 -36.95 12.17
CA ASP A 156 -12.48 -35.72 12.95
C ASP A 156 -11.67 -34.65 12.17
N PRO A 157 -12.21 -33.42 12.01
CA PRO A 157 -11.54 -32.35 11.27
C PRO A 157 -10.15 -31.97 11.80
N ASN A 158 -9.89 -32.12 13.10
CA ASN A 158 -8.60 -31.76 13.68
C ASN A 158 -7.53 -32.82 13.39
N ASP A 159 -7.90 -34.10 13.39
CA ASP A 159 -7.00 -35.21 13.06
C ASP A 159 -6.62 -35.24 11.57
N ALA A 160 -7.54 -34.81 10.69
CA ALA A 160 -7.26 -34.61 9.27
C ALA A 160 -6.19 -33.51 9.05
N VAL A 161 -6.24 -32.43 9.84
CA VAL A 161 -5.24 -31.35 9.82
C VAL A 161 -3.89 -31.83 10.34
N THR A 162 -3.86 -32.66 11.41
CA THR A 162 -2.63 -33.24 11.95
C THR A 162 -2.00 -34.27 11.01
N LYS A 163 -2.82 -35.08 10.30
CA LYS A 163 -2.34 -35.99 9.26
C LYS A 163 -1.71 -35.23 8.09
N ILE A 164 -2.38 -34.17 7.61
CA ILE A 164 -1.85 -33.27 6.57
C ILE A 164 -0.55 -32.60 7.04
N PHE A 165 -0.46 -32.19 8.30
CA PHE A 165 0.75 -31.60 8.87
C PHE A 165 1.92 -32.60 8.90
N LEU A 166 1.69 -33.84 9.36
CA LEU A 166 2.71 -34.90 9.43
C LEU A 166 3.14 -35.43 8.05
N GLU A 167 2.22 -35.54 7.10
CA GLU A 167 2.52 -35.95 5.71
C GLU A 167 3.32 -34.87 4.95
N ASN A 168 3.07 -33.58 5.25
CA ASN A 168 3.89 -32.46 4.76
C ASN A 168 5.25 -32.34 5.47
N TYR A 169 5.37 -32.81 6.72
CA TYR A 169 6.64 -32.82 7.45
C TYR A 169 7.55 -33.98 7.01
N ALA A 170 6.97 -35.15 6.69
CA ALA A 170 7.70 -36.34 6.23
C ALA A 170 8.25 -36.21 4.79
N SER A 171 7.67 -35.35 3.97
CA SER A 171 8.14 -35.04 2.60
C SER A 171 9.33 -34.06 2.56
N LEU A 172 9.79 -33.58 3.72
CA LEU A 172 10.90 -32.64 3.88
C LEU A 172 12.27 -33.29 4.12
N ARG A 173 12.40 -34.62 3.99
CA ARG A 173 13.71 -35.31 4.05
C ARG A 173 13.86 -36.39 2.99
N VAL A 174 14.25 -35.98 1.79
CA VAL A 174 15.19 -36.76 0.97
C VAL A 174 16.19 -35.81 0.32
N GLY A 175 17.43 -35.87 0.81
CA GLY A 175 18.62 -35.73 -0.03
C GLY A 175 19.10 -34.33 -0.42
N ASN A 176 20.16 -33.92 0.28
CA ASN A 176 21.29 -33.10 -0.17
C ASN A 176 21.20 -31.59 0.02
N CYS A 177 22.29 -31.08 0.60
CA CYS A 177 22.57 -29.74 1.10
C CYS A 177 22.24 -28.60 0.12
N ASP A 178 21.91 -27.41 0.66
CA ASP A 178 22.76 -26.22 0.51
C ASP A 178 22.07 -24.91 0.92
N THR A 179 22.46 -24.36 2.08
CA THR A 179 22.83 -22.94 2.19
C THR A 179 24.07 -22.84 3.08
N LEU A 180 25.18 -22.43 2.48
CA LEU A 180 26.45 -22.11 3.13
C LEU A 180 26.43 -20.65 3.58
N PHE A 181 26.68 -20.41 4.86
CA PHE A 181 26.86 -19.06 5.42
C PHE A 181 28.30 -18.60 5.14
N LEU A 182 28.49 -17.61 4.28
CA LEU A 182 29.75 -16.87 4.18
C LEU A 182 29.47 -15.48 4.79
N GLY A 183 30.14 -15.16 5.89
CA GLY A 183 29.95 -13.89 6.59
C GLY A 183 30.20 -12.65 5.71
N ASP A 184 29.80 -11.50 6.25
CA ASP A 184 29.99 -10.12 5.73
C ASP A 184 28.93 -9.58 4.74
N SER A 185 27.66 -9.72 5.12
CA SER A 185 26.54 -8.85 4.66
C SER A 185 26.20 -8.85 3.16
N GLN A 186 26.38 -9.97 2.44
CA GLN A 186 25.77 -10.16 1.11
C GLN A 186 24.97 -11.47 1.03
N TRP A 187 23.75 -11.39 0.50
CA TRP A 187 22.90 -12.54 0.16
C TRP A 187 22.95 -12.79 -1.35
N VAL A 188 23.11 -14.04 -1.78
CA VAL A 188 22.94 -14.43 -3.18
C VAL A 188 21.58 -15.11 -3.34
N ILE A 189 20.74 -14.60 -4.23
CA ILE A 189 19.49 -15.25 -4.64
C ILE A 189 19.87 -16.37 -5.64
N ILE A 190 19.57 -17.62 -5.28
CA ILE A 190 19.64 -18.74 -6.23
C ILE A 190 18.27 -18.86 -6.92
N PRO A 191 18.18 -18.72 -8.25
CA PRO A 191 16.91 -18.92 -8.94
C PRO A 191 16.56 -20.42 -8.92
N GLY A 192 15.48 -20.79 -8.23
CA GLY A 192 14.91 -22.15 -8.31
C GLY A 192 14.42 -22.82 -7.01
N ILE A 193 14.48 -22.18 -5.83
CA ILE A 193 13.92 -22.74 -4.59
C ILE A 193 12.51 -22.18 -4.33
N SER A 194 11.50 -23.06 -4.37
CA SER A 194 10.15 -22.78 -3.87
C SER A 194 9.94 -23.43 -2.49
N ILE A 195 9.51 -22.63 -1.52
CA ILE A 195 9.28 -23.04 -0.12
C ILE A 195 7.97 -23.84 -0.02
N PRO A 196 7.88 -24.99 0.69
CA PRO A 196 6.61 -25.69 0.88
C PRO A 196 5.77 -24.99 1.97
N ASN A 197 4.64 -24.41 1.55
CA ASN A 197 3.46 -24.03 2.35
C ASN A 197 3.56 -22.90 3.41
N GLY A 198 4.35 -21.86 3.16
CA GLY A 198 3.87 -20.51 3.50
C GLY A 198 2.91 -20.07 2.41
N LYS A 199 1.59 -19.94 2.67
CA LYS A 199 0.69 -19.34 1.67
C LYS A 199 1.15 -17.90 1.48
N PHE A 200 1.88 -17.64 0.40
CA PHE A 200 2.24 -16.28 0.03
C PHE A 200 0.94 -15.52 -0.26
N ASN A 201 0.79 -14.38 0.40
CA ASN A 201 -0.37 -13.51 0.25
C ASN A 201 0.12 -12.13 -0.20
N ILE A 202 -0.82 -11.29 -0.63
CA ILE A 202 -0.55 -9.85 -0.73
C ILE A 202 -0.25 -9.28 0.66
N ALA A 203 0.45 -8.13 0.71
CA ALA A 203 0.78 -7.44 1.95
C ALA A 203 -0.46 -6.99 2.75
N ILE A 204 -0.26 -6.60 4.01
CA ILE A 204 -1.27 -5.97 4.87
C ILE A 204 -0.76 -4.61 5.31
N LEU A 205 -1.60 -3.58 5.13
CA LEU A 205 -1.26 -2.20 5.44
C LEU A 205 -2.50 -1.36 5.77
N THR A 206 -2.26 -0.24 6.44
CA THR A 206 -3.28 0.80 6.71
C THR A 206 -2.89 2.12 6.07
N THR A 207 -3.87 2.94 5.69
CA THR A 207 -3.66 4.29 5.19
C THR A 207 -3.76 5.28 6.33
N ASN A 208 -2.79 6.20 6.42
CA ASN A 208 -2.79 7.24 7.44
C ASN A 208 -3.79 8.37 7.08
N THR A 209 -4.15 9.19 8.07
CA THR A 209 -4.98 10.37 7.86
C THR A 209 -4.26 11.43 7.03
N ILE A 210 -5.00 12.18 6.22
CA ILE A 210 -4.45 13.29 5.43
C ILE A 210 -4.12 14.48 6.33
N SER A 211 -3.00 15.15 6.06
CA SER A 211 -2.58 16.40 6.72
C SER A 211 -1.93 17.37 5.72
N ASN A 212 -1.56 18.58 6.16
CA ASN A 212 -0.90 19.63 5.35
C ASN A 212 -1.59 19.89 4.00
N ILE A 213 -2.93 19.96 4.01
CA ILE A 213 -3.73 20.15 2.80
C ILE A 213 -3.58 21.60 2.32
N THR A 214 -3.05 21.77 1.11
CA THR A 214 -3.07 23.01 0.35
C THR A 214 -4.00 22.88 -0.85
N SER A 215 -4.15 23.93 -1.65
CA SER A 215 -4.96 23.89 -2.87
C SER A 215 -4.41 22.92 -3.93
N VAL A 216 -3.12 22.54 -3.86
CA VAL A 216 -2.42 21.74 -4.88
C VAL A 216 -1.59 20.57 -4.32
N THR A 217 -1.43 20.48 -2.99
CA THR A 217 -0.68 19.41 -2.32
C THR A 217 -1.36 18.92 -1.04
N ALA A 218 -1.00 17.73 -0.59
CA ALA A 218 -1.35 17.19 0.72
C ALA A 218 -0.28 16.19 1.18
N THR A 219 -0.32 15.80 2.45
CA THR A 219 0.56 14.75 3.01
C THR A 219 -0.28 13.59 3.53
N SER A 220 0.16 12.38 3.26
CA SER A 220 -0.43 11.14 3.79
C SER A 220 0.67 10.11 4.07
N GLY A 221 0.34 8.83 4.03
CA GLY A 221 1.26 7.72 4.14
C GLY A 221 0.53 6.44 4.47
N GLY A 222 1.27 5.48 5.00
CA GLY A 222 0.70 4.23 5.48
C GLY A 222 1.63 3.49 6.41
N ASN A 223 1.19 2.35 6.87
CA ASN A 223 1.98 1.42 7.68
C ASN A 223 1.83 0.02 7.11
N VAL A 224 2.91 -0.55 6.57
CA VAL A 224 2.92 -1.95 6.13
C VAL A 224 3.24 -2.83 7.32
N THR A 225 2.24 -3.54 7.84
CA THR A 225 2.36 -4.36 9.06
C THR A 225 2.77 -5.80 8.77
N PHE A 226 2.55 -6.27 7.54
CA PHE A 226 2.92 -7.62 7.11
C PHE A 226 3.19 -7.65 5.61
N ASP A 227 4.25 -8.32 5.19
CA ASP A 227 4.69 -8.41 3.79
C ASP A 227 4.01 -9.58 3.03
N GLY A 228 3.19 -10.40 3.69
CA GLY A 228 2.53 -11.52 3.03
C GLY A 228 3.46 -12.70 2.77
N ASN A 229 4.59 -12.80 3.49
CA ASN A 229 5.67 -13.78 3.28
C ASN A 229 6.41 -13.63 1.95
N SER A 230 6.20 -12.54 1.20
CA SER A 230 7.01 -12.17 0.03
C SER A 230 7.51 -10.74 0.25
N PRO A 231 8.80 -10.44 0.09
CA PRO A 231 9.33 -9.10 0.33
C PRO A 231 8.54 -8.04 -0.44
N VAL A 232 8.25 -6.92 0.23
CA VAL A 232 7.66 -5.77 -0.44
C VAL A 232 8.69 -5.22 -1.44
N THR A 233 8.25 -5.00 -2.68
CA THR A 233 9.09 -4.47 -3.76
C THR A 233 8.81 -2.98 -4.02
N ALA A 234 7.63 -2.49 -3.65
CA ALA A 234 7.27 -1.07 -3.67
C ALA A 234 6.14 -0.77 -2.68
N ARG A 235 6.13 0.44 -2.11
CA ARG A 235 5.03 0.97 -1.29
C ARG A 235 4.84 2.47 -1.56
N GLY A 236 3.66 2.98 -1.25
CA GLY A 236 3.37 4.41 -1.37
C GLY A 236 1.88 4.69 -1.13
N VAL A 237 1.40 5.83 -1.61
CA VAL A 237 -0.04 6.13 -1.67
C VAL A 237 -0.48 6.35 -3.12
N CYS A 238 -1.69 5.91 -3.47
CA CYS A 238 -2.37 6.24 -4.71
C CYS A 238 -3.59 7.12 -4.42
N TRP A 239 -3.94 8.02 -5.34
CA TRP A 239 -5.08 8.93 -5.18
C TRP A 239 -5.82 9.19 -6.49
N SER A 240 -7.12 9.48 -6.38
CA SER A 240 -8.00 9.78 -7.52
C SER A 240 -9.19 10.63 -7.09
N THR A 241 -9.88 11.25 -8.04
CA THR A 241 -11.19 11.90 -7.80
C THR A 241 -12.34 10.88 -7.79
N SER A 242 -12.06 9.65 -8.20
CA SER A 242 -12.97 8.50 -8.07
C SER A 242 -12.57 7.63 -6.87
N GLN A 243 -13.56 6.96 -6.27
CA GLN A 243 -13.32 6.03 -5.16
C GLN A 243 -12.52 4.81 -5.60
N ASN A 244 -11.84 4.20 -4.64
CA ASN A 244 -10.96 3.04 -4.77
C ASN A 244 -9.77 3.26 -5.71
N PRO A 245 -8.96 4.32 -5.53
CA PRO A 245 -7.78 4.54 -6.34
C PRO A 245 -6.82 3.34 -6.27
N THR A 246 -6.09 3.10 -7.35
CA THR A 246 -5.13 2.02 -7.50
C THR A 246 -3.78 2.56 -7.99
N THR A 247 -2.77 1.69 -8.12
CA THR A 247 -1.47 2.10 -8.68
C THR A 247 -1.50 2.46 -10.16
N THR A 248 -2.64 2.34 -10.86
CA THR A 248 -2.81 2.91 -12.20
C THR A 248 -3.16 4.40 -12.18
N ASP A 249 -3.66 4.90 -11.05
CA ASP A 249 -3.88 6.32 -10.78
C ASP A 249 -2.55 7.00 -10.35
N PRO A 250 -2.51 8.34 -10.21
CA PRO A 250 -1.37 9.02 -9.59
C PRO A 250 -0.99 8.39 -8.24
N HIS A 251 0.30 8.10 -8.08
CA HIS A 251 0.83 7.46 -6.88
C HIS A 251 2.28 7.87 -6.58
N THR A 252 2.71 7.70 -5.33
CA THR A 252 4.10 7.88 -4.88
C THR A 252 4.84 6.55 -4.83
N THR A 253 6.18 6.58 -4.71
CA THR A 253 6.99 5.40 -4.39
C THR A 253 7.93 5.74 -3.24
N ASP A 254 7.64 5.20 -2.05
CA ASP A 254 8.24 5.58 -0.77
C ASP A 254 9.06 4.44 -0.14
N GLY A 255 9.67 3.63 -1.01
CA GLY A 255 10.55 2.51 -0.66
C GLY A 255 9.88 1.14 -0.75
N ASN A 256 10.50 0.15 -0.11
CA ASN A 256 10.17 -1.28 -0.25
C ASN A 256 10.24 -2.07 1.07
N ASN A 257 10.29 -1.36 2.21
CA ASN A 257 10.43 -1.99 3.52
C ASN A 257 9.08 -2.14 4.24
N LEU A 258 9.07 -2.83 5.38
CA LEU A 258 7.96 -2.80 6.34
C LEU A 258 7.92 -1.49 7.14
N GLY A 259 6.83 -1.29 7.88
CA GLY A 259 6.66 -0.16 8.80
C GLY A 259 6.00 1.06 8.16
N THR A 260 6.08 2.18 8.89
CA THR A 260 5.45 3.44 8.51
C THR A 260 6.22 4.17 7.42
N PHE A 261 5.49 4.86 6.54
CA PHE A 261 6.04 5.77 5.55
C PHE A 261 5.14 7.00 5.41
N THR A 262 5.71 8.08 4.92
CA THR A 262 5.04 9.36 4.64
C THR A 262 5.17 9.65 3.17
N SER A 263 4.10 10.16 2.57
CA SER A 263 4.01 10.43 1.13
C SER A 263 3.55 11.86 0.89
N ASN A 264 4.20 12.55 -0.05
CA ASN A 264 3.79 13.87 -0.53
C ASN A 264 2.89 13.72 -1.75
N ILE A 265 1.63 14.12 -1.61
CA ILE A 265 0.65 14.14 -2.68
C ILE A 265 0.75 15.50 -3.35
N THR A 266 1.00 15.50 -4.66
CA THR A 266 1.17 16.71 -5.47
C THR A 266 0.20 16.70 -6.66
N ASN A 267 0.21 17.79 -7.44
CA ASN A 267 -0.58 17.93 -8.66
C ASN A 267 -2.09 17.78 -8.43
N LEU A 268 -2.56 18.26 -7.28
CA LEU A 268 -3.99 18.29 -6.96
C LEU A 268 -4.65 19.52 -7.59
N THR A 269 -5.92 19.41 -7.91
CA THR A 269 -6.73 20.55 -8.34
C THR A 269 -7.40 21.25 -7.16
N PRO A 270 -7.39 22.59 -7.08
CA PRO A 270 -8.07 23.33 -6.02
C PRO A 270 -9.59 23.08 -5.97
N ASN A 271 -10.17 23.10 -4.77
CA ASN A 271 -11.59 22.80 -4.51
C ASN A 271 -12.05 21.53 -5.25
N THR A 272 -11.33 20.44 -5.01
CA THR A 272 -11.60 19.10 -5.56
C THR A 272 -11.47 18.06 -4.48
N THR A 273 -12.44 17.14 -4.42
CA THR A 273 -12.41 16.00 -3.50
C THR A 273 -11.57 14.87 -4.08
N TYR A 274 -10.66 14.34 -3.26
CA TYR A 274 -9.79 13.22 -3.59
C TYR A 274 -9.97 12.09 -2.57
N TYR A 275 -9.86 10.86 -3.08
CA TYR A 275 -9.78 9.62 -2.33
C TYR A 275 -8.35 9.11 -2.39
N VAL A 276 -7.83 8.57 -1.28
CA VAL A 276 -6.43 8.15 -1.12
C VAL A 276 -6.37 6.79 -0.44
N ARG A 277 -5.47 5.93 -0.93
CA ARG A 277 -5.15 4.63 -0.33
C ARG A 277 -3.65 4.42 -0.30
N ALA A 278 -3.12 3.91 0.80
CA ALA A 278 -1.78 3.34 0.82
C ALA A 278 -1.75 2.05 -0.01
N TYR A 279 -0.65 1.78 -0.72
CA TYR A 279 -0.42 0.52 -1.43
C TYR A 279 0.92 -0.12 -1.04
N ALA A 280 0.99 -1.44 -1.16
CA ALA A 280 2.24 -2.20 -1.08
C ALA A 280 2.20 -3.37 -2.07
N THR A 281 3.26 -3.52 -2.86
CA THR A 281 3.42 -4.56 -3.88
C THR A 281 4.45 -5.57 -3.41
N ASN A 282 4.15 -6.86 -3.58
CA ASN A 282 5.09 -7.96 -3.46
C ASN A 282 4.94 -8.90 -4.66
N ASP A 283 5.59 -10.06 -4.67
CA ASP A 283 5.54 -10.98 -5.81
C ASP A 283 4.15 -11.61 -6.06
N ILE A 284 3.23 -11.50 -5.09
CA ILE A 284 1.86 -12.02 -5.18
C ILE A 284 0.90 -10.98 -5.77
N GLY A 285 1.16 -9.70 -5.49
CA GLY A 285 0.40 -8.60 -6.07
C GLY A 285 0.42 -7.35 -5.19
N THR A 286 -0.49 -6.43 -5.51
CA THR A 286 -0.62 -5.15 -4.80
C THR A 286 -1.75 -5.21 -3.78
N ALA A 287 -1.42 -5.00 -2.52
CA ALA A 287 -2.37 -4.74 -1.45
C ALA A 287 -2.65 -3.26 -1.31
N TYR A 288 -3.83 -2.93 -0.77
CA TYR A 288 -4.25 -1.56 -0.52
C TYR A 288 -4.85 -1.42 0.87
N GLY A 289 -4.54 -0.30 1.54
CA GLY A 289 -5.12 0.05 2.83
C GLY A 289 -6.58 0.51 2.74
N ASN A 290 -7.12 0.95 3.88
CA ASN A 290 -8.41 1.61 3.97
C ASN A 290 -8.43 2.92 3.17
N GLU A 291 -9.57 3.29 2.61
CA GLU A 291 -9.72 4.57 1.92
C GLU A 291 -9.90 5.72 2.92
N VAL A 292 -9.27 6.85 2.61
CA VAL A 292 -9.52 8.13 3.27
C VAL A 292 -9.81 9.17 2.18
N SER A 293 -10.59 10.21 2.50
CA SER A 293 -10.92 11.28 1.56
C SER A 293 -10.66 12.65 2.16
N PHE A 294 -10.31 13.61 1.31
CA PHE A 294 -10.18 15.01 1.69
C PHE A 294 -10.61 15.91 0.51
N THR A 295 -10.88 17.19 0.79
CA THR A 295 -11.14 18.19 -0.25
C THR A 295 -10.08 19.27 -0.14
N THR A 296 -9.41 19.57 -1.25
CA THR A 296 -8.47 20.69 -1.31
C THR A 296 -9.22 22.00 -1.10
N PRO A 297 -8.67 22.98 -0.36
CA PRO A 297 -9.23 24.32 -0.34
C PRO A 297 -9.20 24.94 -1.75
N ASP A 298 -10.00 25.98 -1.96
CA ASP A 298 -9.89 26.80 -3.17
C ASP A 298 -8.54 27.52 -3.22
N PHE A 299 -8.12 27.96 -4.41
CA PHE A 299 -6.86 28.68 -4.61
C PHE A 299 -6.90 30.05 -3.90
N PRO A 300 -6.09 30.30 -2.86
CA PRO A 300 -6.02 31.60 -2.22
C PRO A 300 -4.82 32.42 -2.73
N PRO A 301 -4.93 33.76 -2.79
CA PRO A 301 -6.12 34.57 -2.49
C PRO A 301 -7.16 34.48 -3.63
N ASN A 302 -8.44 34.41 -3.27
CA ASN A 302 -9.56 34.54 -4.20
C ASN A 302 -10.58 35.55 -3.68
N CYS A 303 -11.51 35.93 -4.54
CA CYS A 303 -12.49 36.96 -4.29
C CYS A 303 -13.93 36.41 -4.32
N GLY A 304 -14.08 35.14 -3.90
CA GLY A 304 -15.35 34.41 -3.89
C GLY A 304 -15.66 33.72 -5.21
N THR A 305 -16.95 33.54 -5.50
CA THR A 305 -17.44 32.96 -6.76
C THR A 305 -18.32 33.97 -7.48
N VAL A 306 -18.40 33.88 -8.80
CA VAL A 306 -19.34 34.67 -9.61
C VAL A 306 -20.32 33.72 -10.31
N THR A 307 -21.59 34.12 -10.43
CA THR A 307 -22.61 33.32 -11.12
C THR A 307 -23.13 34.09 -12.33
N ASP A 308 -23.21 33.43 -13.49
CA ASP A 308 -23.87 34.03 -14.67
C ASP A 308 -25.40 33.87 -14.64
N ARG A 309 -26.04 34.28 -15.74
CA ARG A 309 -27.51 34.26 -15.90
C ARG A 309 -28.09 32.87 -16.09
N ASP A 310 -27.28 31.88 -16.45
CA ASP A 310 -27.71 30.48 -16.56
C ASP A 310 -27.54 29.73 -15.23
N GLY A 311 -27.04 30.40 -14.19
CA GLY A 311 -26.72 29.76 -12.91
C GLY A 311 -25.38 29.02 -12.92
N ASN A 312 -24.53 29.23 -13.93
CA ASN A 312 -23.18 28.71 -13.90
C ASN A 312 -22.40 29.45 -12.82
N VAL A 313 -21.87 28.71 -11.86
CA VAL A 313 -20.97 29.26 -10.83
C VAL A 313 -19.53 29.09 -11.29
N TYR A 314 -18.76 30.17 -11.23
CA TYR A 314 -17.35 30.25 -11.61
C TYR A 314 -16.47 30.62 -10.41
N LYS A 315 -15.32 29.98 -10.36
CA LYS A 315 -14.23 30.25 -9.45
C LYS A 315 -13.47 31.51 -9.87
N THR A 316 -12.86 32.17 -8.88
CA THR A 316 -12.09 33.40 -9.08
C THR A 316 -10.70 33.28 -8.46
N VAL A 317 -9.83 34.24 -8.77
CA VAL A 317 -8.49 34.37 -8.19
C VAL A 317 -8.12 35.85 -8.08
N ILE A 318 -7.39 36.20 -7.03
CA ILE A 318 -6.79 37.53 -6.91
C ILE A 318 -5.36 37.46 -7.43
N ILE A 319 -5.05 38.32 -8.41
CA ILE A 319 -3.69 38.51 -8.93
C ILE A 319 -3.37 39.99 -8.82
N GLY A 320 -2.41 40.33 -7.96
CA GLY A 320 -2.15 41.72 -7.59
C GLY A 320 -3.34 42.31 -6.85
N SER A 321 -3.83 43.45 -7.31
CA SER A 321 -5.07 44.08 -6.80
C SER A 321 -6.33 43.60 -7.52
N GLN A 322 -6.21 42.88 -8.64
CA GLN A 322 -7.32 42.55 -9.50
C GLN A 322 -7.92 41.18 -9.17
N CYS A 323 -9.24 41.09 -9.33
CA CYS A 323 -10.01 39.87 -9.13
C CYS A 323 -10.43 39.32 -10.49
N TRP A 324 -9.88 38.17 -10.86
CA TRP A 324 -10.04 37.55 -12.17
C TRP A 324 -10.91 36.29 -12.10
N MET A 325 -11.68 36.03 -13.15
CA MET A 325 -12.26 34.71 -13.36
C MET A 325 -11.16 33.67 -13.63
N ARG A 326 -11.26 32.51 -12.96
CA ARG A 326 -10.35 31.37 -13.14
C ARG A 326 -10.83 30.39 -14.22
N GLU A 327 -12.08 30.51 -14.63
CA GLU A 327 -12.71 29.65 -15.62
C GLU A 327 -13.18 30.49 -16.81
N ASN A 328 -13.13 29.92 -18.00
CA ASN A 328 -13.69 30.57 -19.19
C ASN A 328 -15.22 30.61 -19.06
N LEU A 329 -15.81 31.72 -19.49
CA LEU A 329 -17.26 31.90 -19.44
C LEU A 329 -17.97 30.84 -20.30
N ARG A 330 -19.12 30.38 -19.81
CA ARG A 330 -19.99 29.41 -20.49
C ARG A 330 -21.46 29.81 -20.55
N THR A 331 -21.75 31.10 -20.39
CA THR A 331 -23.10 31.65 -20.51
C THR A 331 -23.67 31.45 -21.91
N THR A 332 -24.97 31.24 -21.94
CA THR A 332 -25.82 31.09 -23.11
C THR A 332 -26.68 32.33 -23.31
N LYS A 333 -26.64 33.29 -22.37
CA LYS A 333 -27.50 34.47 -22.31
C LYS A 333 -26.71 35.74 -22.03
N TYR A 334 -27.21 36.85 -22.56
CA TYR A 334 -26.79 38.20 -22.21
C TYR A 334 -27.41 38.68 -20.89
N ALA A 335 -26.98 39.85 -20.42
CA ALA A 335 -27.48 40.47 -19.19
C ALA A 335 -29.00 40.73 -19.20
N ASP A 336 -29.58 40.97 -20.38
CA ASP A 336 -31.04 41.14 -20.57
C ASP A 336 -31.82 39.81 -20.68
N GLY A 337 -31.12 38.67 -20.61
CA GLY A 337 -31.70 37.33 -20.77
C GLY A 337 -31.86 36.85 -22.22
N THR A 338 -31.50 37.66 -23.21
CA THR A 338 -31.51 37.30 -24.63
C THR A 338 -30.49 36.18 -24.90
N ASP A 339 -30.87 35.19 -25.70
CA ASP A 339 -30.01 34.07 -26.03
C ASP A 339 -28.85 34.47 -26.95
N ILE A 340 -27.66 33.97 -26.63
CA ILE A 340 -26.50 33.97 -27.51
C ILE A 340 -26.61 32.73 -28.40
N LEU A 341 -26.87 32.94 -29.69
CA LEU A 341 -27.12 31.83 -30.61
C LEU A 341 -25.85 31.01 -30.85
N LEU A 342 -26.01 29.69 -30.78
CA LEU A 342 -24.98 28.75 -31.24
C LEU A 342 -24.94 28.80 -32.77
N GLY A 343 -23.78 29.09 -33.35
CA GLY A 343 -23.66 29.22 -34.79
C GLY A 343 -22.31 29.80 -35.18
N THR A 344 -22.24 30.31 -36.41
CA THR A 344 -21.02 30.91 -36.96
C THR A 344 -21.41 32.08 -37.86
N SER A 345 -20.52 33.07 -38.00
CA SER A 345 -20.71 34.16 -38.96
C SER A 345 -19.37 34.70 -39.43
N THR A 346 -19.30 35.08 -40.71
CA THR A 346 -18.20 35.87 -41.27
C THR A 346 -18.41 37.37 -41.11
N ASN A 347 -19.61 37.79 -40.66
CA ASN A 347 -19.89 39.18 -40.35
C ASN A 347 -19.54 39.46 -38.88
N SER A 348 -18.58 40.36 -38.65
CA SER A 348 -18.13 40.75 -37.32
C SER A 348 -19.26 41.29 -36.43
N SER A 349 -20.33 41.84 -37.01
CA SER A 349 -21.45 42.43 -36.26
C SER A 349 -22.55 41.42 -35.89
N THR A 350 -22.49 40.18 -36.39
CA THR A 350 -23.48 39.14 -36.06
C THR A 350 -22.96 38.32 -34.88
N PRO A 351 -23.56 38.44 -33.68
CA PRO A 351 -23.06 37.73 -32.51
C PRO A 351 -23.32 36.22 -32.61
N TYR A 352 -22.35 35.42 -32.17
CA TYR A 352 -22.51 33.97 -32.04
C TYR A 352 -21.60 33.39 -30.95
N ARG A 353 -21.96 32.20 -30.48
CA ARG A 353 -21.08 31.33 -29.69
C ARG A 353 -20.86 29.99 -30.39
N TYR A 354 -19.78 29.30 -30.03
CA TYR A 354 -19.36 28.04 -30.64
C TYR A 354 -18.75 27.06 -29.63
N TYR A 355 -18.87 25.76 -29.91
CA TYR A 355 -18.28 24.71 -29.08
C TYR A 355 -16.76 24.59 -29.31
N PRO A 356 -15.94 24.51 -28.24
CA PRO A 356 -14.53 24.17 -28.38
C PRO A 356 -14.36 22.81 -29.06
N ASN A 357 -13.54 22.76 -30.11
CA ASN A 357 -13.29 21.58 -30.94
C ASN A 357 -14.58 20.93 -31.50
N ASN A 358 -15.60 21.76 -31.78
CA ASN A 358 -16.89 21.30 -32.31
C ASN A 358 -17.55 20.18 -31.46
N ASN A 359 -17.34 20.18 -30.14
CA ASN A 359 -17.86 19.15 -29.24
C ASN A 359 -18.47 19.80 -27.99
N SER A 360 -19.76 19.57 -27.76
CA SER A 360 -20.49 20.12 -26.62
C SER A 360 -19.98 19.61 -25.26
N SER A 361 -19.38 18.42 -25.22
CA SER A 361 -18.83 17.83 -23.99
C SER A 361 -17.67 18.66 -23.43
N ASN A 362 -16.98 19.41 -24.30
CA ASN A 362 -15.83 20.26 -23.93
C ASN A 362 -16.24 21.54 -23.19
N VAL A 363 -17.51 21.96 -23.26
CA VAL A 363 -17.97 23.25 -22.69
C VAL A 363 -17.74 23.32 -21.18
N SER A 364 -17.94 22.19 -20.48
CA SER A 364 -17.76 22.13 -19.02
C SER A 364 -16.33 22.50 -18.58
N THR A 365 -15.34 22.11 -19.37
CA THR A 365 -13.91 22.32 -19.10
C THR A 365 -13.36 23.61 -19.72
N TYR A 366 -13.73 23.89 -20.97
CA TYR A 366 -13.09 24.92 -21.80
C TYR A 366 -13.92 26.20 -21.97
N GLY A 367 -15.17 26.21 -21.52
CA GLY A 367 -16.12 27.28 -21.76
C GLY A 367 -16.67 27.28 -23.19
N TYR A 368 -17.40 28.32 -23.57
CA TYR A 368 -17.76 28.57 -24.97
C TYR A 368 -16.72 29.50 -25.62
N LEU A 369 -16.64 29.43 -26.95
CA LEU A 369 -15.98 30.45 -27.75
C LEU A 369 -17.03 31.46 -28.21
N TYR A 370 -16.77 32.75 -28.10
CA TYR A 370 -17.65 33.84 -28.50
C TYR A 370 -16.94 34.71 -29.53
N ASN A 371 -17.65 35.20 -30.54
CA ASN A 371 -17.08 36.29 -31.35
C ASN A 371 -17.13 37.62 -30.62
N LEU A 372 -16.45 38.64 -31.14
CA LEU A 372 -16.31 39.91 -30.45
C LEU A 372 -17.66 40.63 -30.27
N ALA A 373 -18.55 40.58 -31.27
CA ALA A 373 -19.90 41.14 -31.15
C ALA A 373 -20.73 40.45 -30.06
N ALA A 374 -20.59 39.12 -29.91
CA ALA A 374 -21.21 38.44 -28.77
C ALA A 374 -20.55 38.91 -27.47
N ALA A 375 -19.22 38.91 -27.36
CA ALA A 375 -18.53 39.29 -26.13
C ALA A 375 -18.93 40.69 -25.64
N LEU A 376 -18.96 41.69 -26.53
CA LEU A 376 -19.24 43.09 -26.17
C LEU A 376 -20.71 43.38 -25.90
N TYR A 377 -21.65 42.58 -26.40
CA TYR A 377 -23.10 42.79 -26.23
C TYR A 377 -23.56 44.26 -26.40
N ASN A 378 -23.60 44.75 -27.65
CA ASN A 378 -23.99 46.12 -28.01
C ASN A 378 -23.11 47.26 -27.44
N GLU A 379 -22.07 46.96 -26.66
CA GLU A 379 -21.11 47.96 -26.19
C GLU A 379 -20.00 48.23 -27.21
N GLU A 380 -19.23 49.30 -26.97
CA GLU A 380 -18.04 49.65 -27.75
C GLU A 380 -16.77 49.05 -27.14
N CYS A 381 -15.75 48.90 -27.97
CA CYS A 381 -14.40 48.65 -27.49
C CYS A 381 -13.91 49.80 -26.58
N SER A 382 -13.12 49.45 -25.57
CA SER A 382 -12.52 50.36 -24.62
C SER A 382 -11.09 49.95 -24.33
N SER A 383 -10.18 50.92 -24.37
CA SER A 383 -8.76 50.74 -24.02
C SER A 383 -8.46 51.29 -22.62
N ASN A 384 -9.48 51.59 -21.81
CA ASN A 384 -9.33 52.14 -20.47
C ASN A 384 -8.95 51.05 -19.45
N ASN A 385 -8.52 51.47 -18.27
CA ASN A 385 -8.27 50.59 -17.12
C ASN A 385 -8.97 51.19 -15.89
N PRO A 386 -10.06 50.56 -15.38
CA PRO A 386 -10.74 49.40 -15.96
C PRO A 386 -11.39 49.72 -17.32
N SER A 387 -11.65 48.70 -18.14
CA SER A 387 -12.29 48.91 -19.45
C SER A 387 -13.69 49.54 -19.32
N GLY A 388 -14.42 49.17 -18.26
CA GLY A 388 -15.81 49.54 -18.00
C GLY A 388 -16.83 48.83 -18.90
N VAL A 389 -16.40 47.89 -19.75
CA VAL A 389 -17.26 47.20 -20.73
C VAL A 389 -17.80 45.91 -20.12
N GLN A 390 -19.05 45.89 -19.69
CA GLN A 390 -19.62 44.69 -19.07
C GLN A 390 -19.71 43.55 -20.10
N GLY A 391 -20.35 43.80 -21.23
CA GLY A 391 -20.56 42.80 -22.27
C GLY A 391 -21.30 41.57 -21.75
N ILE A 392 -20.78 40.38 -22.06
CA ILE A 392 -21.34 39.10 -21.59
C ILE A 392 -20.96 38.76 -20.14
N CYS A 393 -20.15 39.57 -19.48
CA CYS A 393 -19.73 39.30 -18.11
C CYS A 393 -20.90 39.45 -17.12
N PRO A 394 -20.89 38.67 -16.02
CA PRO A 394 -21.87 38.82 -14.95
C PRO A 394 -21.89 40.23 -14.34
N ASP A 395 -22.99 40.60 -13.68
CA ASP A 395 -23.13 41.92 -13.04
C ASP A 395 -22.00 42.17 -12.04
N GLY A 396 -21.39 43.35 -12.10
CA GLY A 396 -20.22 43.71 -11.28
C GLY A 396 -18.88 43.19 -11.84
N TRP A 397 -18.88 42.64 -13.05
CA TRP A 397 -17.69 42.20 -13.77
C TRP A 397 -17.68 42.78 -15.19
N HIS A 398 -16.50 42.88 -15.80
CA HIS A 398 -16.32 43.42 -17.14
C HIS A 398 -15.30 42.62 -17.95
N LEU A 399 -15.33 42.80 -19.26
CA LEU A 399 -14.30 42.31 -20.17
C LEU A 399 -13.01 43.12 -19.98
N PRO A 400 -11.85 42.49 -19.83
CA PRO A 400 -10.60 43.20 -19.62
C PRO A 400 -10.14 43.96 -20.86
N SER A 401 -9.55 45.14 -20.68
CA SER A 401 -8.74 45.78 -21.71
C SER A 401 -7.32 45.21 -21.74
N SER A 402 -6.55 45.57 -22.76
CA SER A 402 -5.12 45.23 -22.81
C SER A 402 -4.32 45.84 -21.65
N LEU A 403 -4.76 46.97 -21.08
CA LEU A 403 -4.08 47.59 -19.94
C LEU A 403 -4.23 46.73 -18.68
N GLU A 404 -5.41 46.18 -18.43
CA GLU A 404 -5.63 45.30 -17.29
C GLU A 404 -4.81 44.00 -17.39
N TRP A 405 -4.69 43.45 -18.61
CA TRP A 405 -3.79 42.32 -18.85
C TRP A 405 -2.31 42.66 -18.64
N TRP A 406 -1.90 43.91 -18.91
CA TRP A 406 -0.55 44.36 -18.59
C TRP A 406 -0.35 44.52 -17.09
N ASP A 407 -1.30 45.06 -16.34
CA ASP A 407 -1.22 45.13 -14.88
C ASP A 407 -1.08 43.74 -14.24
N LEU A 408 -1.86 42.76 -14.72
CA LEU A 408 -1.72 41.36 -14.32
C LEU A 408 -0.31 40.85 -14.63
N ARG A 409 0.19 41.07 -15.86
CA ARG A 409 1.53 40.62 -16.27
C ARG A 409 2.63 41.24 -15.40
N ASP A 410 2.59 42.55 -15.20
CA ASP A 410 3.61 43.30 -14.50
C ASP A 410 3.64 42.91 -13.01
N THR A 411 2.47 42.67 -12.42
CA THR A 411 2.35 42.10 -11.06
C THR A 411 3.12 40.77 -10.97
N LEU A 412 2.88 39.84 -11.90
CA LEU A 412 3.52 38.53 -11.88
C LEU A 412 5.02 38.62 -12.14
N GLN A 413 5.45 39.59 -12.94
CA GLN A 413 6.87 39.82 -13.21
C GLN A 413 7.64 40.24 -11.96
N LEU A 414 6.99 40.86 -10.97
CA LEU A 414 7.61 41.23 -9.70
C LEU A 414 7.80 40.05 -8.73
N GLU A 415 7.12 38.92 -8.97
CA GLU A 415 7.09 37.75 -8.07
C GLU A 415 7.90 36.59 -8.67
N PRO A 416 9.15 36.32 -8.19
CA PRO A 416 10.03 35.31 -8.79
C PRO A 416 9.45 33.89 -8.81
N SER A 417 8.50 33.57 -7.93
CA SER A 417 7.81 32.27 -7.90
C SER A 417 6.94 32.01 -9.13
N HIS A 418 6.66 33.02 -9.95
CA HIS A 418 5.90 32.89 -11.20
C HIS A 418 6.79 32.86 -12.44
N HIS A 419 8.10 33.01 -12.27
CA HIS A 419 9.04 32.95 -13.39
C HIS A 419 9.34 31.50 -13.72
N CYS A 420 9.67 31.23 -14.98
CA CYS A 420 10.07 29.88 -15.33
C CYS A 420 11.40 29.49 -14.65
N ASN A 421 12.36 30.41 -14.58
CA ASN A 421 13.63 30.23 -13.88
C ASN A 421 14.26 31.58 -13.53
N ASP A 422 15.34 31.55 -12.74
CA ASP A 422 16.04 32.74 -12.24
C ASP A 422 16.53 33.72 -13.33
N ASN A 423 16.72 33.24 -14.55
CA ASN A 423 17.23 34.04 -15.68
C ASN A 423 16.13 34.41 -16.70
N ASP A 424 14.91 33.90 -16.52
CA ASP A 424 13.83 34.02 -17.49
C ASP A 424 12.48 34.27 -16.81
N GLN A 425 12.06 35.54 -16.83
CA GLN A 425 10.81 36.05 -16.25
C GLN A 425 9.57 35.70 -17.10
N ASN A 426 9.63 34.61 -17.86
CA ASN A 426 8.56 34.09 -18.66
C ASN A 426 7.40 33.59 -17.79
N LEU A 427 6.17 34.05 -18.11
CA LEU A 427 4.98 33.93 -17.26
C LEU A 427 3.90 32.99 -17.81
N ALA A 428 4.09 32.45 -19.02
CA ALA A 428 3.05 31.63 -19.67
C ALA A 428 2.64 30.42 -18.83
N LYS A 429 3.61 29.69 -18.27
CA LYS A 429 3.34 28.55 -17.38
C LYS A 429 2.57 28.97 -16.13
N ALA A 430 2.90 30.14 -15.57
CA ALA A 430 2.28 30.62 -14.34
C ALA A 430 0.76 30.80 -14.49
N LEU A 431 0.30 31.14 -15.69
CA LEU A 431 -1.11 31.37 -16.01
C LEU A 431 -1.80 30.18 -16.67
N ALA A 432 -1.06 29.31 -17.36
CA ALA A 432 -1.60 28.12 -18.02
C ALA A 432 -2.16 27.10 -17.02
N SER A 433 -3.19 26.34 -17.40
CA SER A 433 -3.68 25.20 -16.62
C SER A 433 -2.65 24.07 -16.56
N SER A 434 -2.73 23.25 -15.51
CA SER A 434 -1.88 22.07 -15.32
C SER A 434 -2.31 20.83 -16.13
N SER A 435 -3.30 20.98 -17.01
CA SER A 435 -3.85 19.91 -17.84
C SER A 435 -4.45 20.45 -19.14
N GLY A 436 -4.64 19.56 -20.11
CA GLY A 436 -5.32 19.85 -21.37
C GLY A 436 -4.40 20.37 -22.47
N TRP A 437 -3.16 20.73 -22.15
CA TRP A 437 -2.15 21.17 -23.12
C TRP A 437 -1.44 19.99 -23.77
N ASN A 438 -1.13 20.11 -25.06
CA ASN A 438 -0.28 19.19 -25.79
C ASN A 438 1.15 19.25 -25.24
N SER A 439 1.83 18.10 -25.29
CA SER A 439 3.21 18.01 -24.80
C SER A 439 4.18 18.75 -25.72
N HIS A 440 5.15 19.43 -25.13
CA HIS A 440 6.29 20.02 -25.83
C HIS A 440 7.57 19.84 -24.99
N ASP A 441 8.73 19.78 -25.66
CA ASP A 441 10.02 19.52 -25.03
C ASP A 441 10.84 20.80 -24.78
N GLY A 442 10.42 21.93 -25.34
CA GLY A 442 11.06 23.23 -25.11
C GLY A 442 11.05 23.62 -23.63
N THR A 443 12.23 23.91 -23.08
CA THR A 443 12.36 24.45 -21.71
C THR A 443 11.45 25.65 -21.53
N CYS A 444 10.78 25.75 -20.38
CA CYS A 444 9.85 26.84 -20.04
C CYS A 444 8.58 26.97 -20.86
N THR A 445 8.41 26.19 -21.93
CA THR A 445 7.17 26.22 -22.70
C THR A 445 6.04 25.61 -21.89
N VAL A 446 4.81 26.05 -22.16
CA VAL A 446 3.62 25.61 -21.42
C VAL A 446 3.38 24.11 -21.50
N GLY A 447 3.69 23.48 -22.63
CA GLY A 447 3.54 22.05 -22.89
C GLY A 447 4.64 21.19 -22.27
N ASN A 448 5.71 21.80 -21.76
CA ASN A 448 6.78 21.10 -21.07
C ASN A 448 6.45 20.99 -19.59
N ASP A 449 6.38 19.79 -19.04
CA ASP A 449 6.03 19.55 -17.62
C ASP A 449 4.82 20.36 -17.15
N LEU A 450 3.62 19.87 -17.48
CA LEU A 450 2.36 20.52 -17.12
C LEU A 450 2.16 20.67 -15.61
N THR A 451 2.89 19.89 -14.80
CA THR A 451 2.79 19.93 -13.35
C THR A 451 3.34 21.23 -12.76
N ALA A 452 4.25 21.88 -13.47
CA ALA A 452 4.81 23.19 -13.14
C ALA A 452 3.93 24.37 -13.57
N ASN A 453 2.81 24.11 -14.26
CA ASN A 453 1.89 25.18 -14.68
C ASN A 453 0.98 25.64 -13.53
N ASN A 454 0.36 26.79 -13.75
CA ASN A 454 -0.70 27.36 -12.93
C ASN A 454 -0.28 27.86 -11.53
N SER A 455 0.95 28.34 -11.36
CA SER A 455 1.42 28.85 -10.07
C SER A 455 0.64 30.08 -9.57
N THR A 456 -0.07 30.78 -10.45
CA THR A 456 -0.95 31.93 -10.10
C THR A 456 -2.37 31.52 -9.73
N GLY A 457 -2.78 30.29 -10.06
CA GLY A 457 -4.17 29.89 -9.99
C GLY A 457 -5.06 30.55 -11.04
N PHE A 458 -4.55 31.17 -12.11
CA PHE A 458 -5.39 31.68 -13.20
C PHE A 458 -6.00 30.57 -14.06
N SER A 459 -5.29 29.46 -14.30
CA SER A 459 -5.79 28.26 -14.96
C SER A 459 -6.32 28.45 -16.39
N SER A 460 -5.57 29.16 -17.23
CA SER A 460 -5.88 29.32 -18.66
C SER A 460 -5.87 27.97 -19.39
N VAL A 461 -7.00 27.59 -19.99
CA VAL A 461 -7.18 26.30 -20.67
C VAL A 461 -7.06 26.44 -22.19
N PRO A 462 -6.46 25.47 -22.90
CA PRO A 462 -6.19 25.57 -24.35
C PRO A 462 -7.42 25.23 -25.20
N ALA A 463 -8.41 26.13 -25.16
CA ALA A 463 -9.67 25.98 -25.88
C ALA A 463 -9.54 26.23 -27.40
N GLY A 464 -8.38 26.67 -27.87
CA GLY A 464 -8.13 27.09 -29.25
C GLY A 464 -9.07 28.20 -29.70
N PHE A 465 -9.43 28.20 -30.98
CA PHE A 465 -10.35 29.19 -31.53
C PHE A 465 -11.14 28.67 -32.74
N TYR A 466 -12.17 29.42 -33.12
CA TYR A 466 -12.92 29.16 -34.34
C TYR A 466 -12.72 30.28 -35.37
N ASN A 467 -12.44 29.89 -36.61
CA ASN A 467 -12.39 30.75 -37.80
C ASN A 467 -12.69 29.95 -39.08
N SER A 468 -13.96 29.84 -39.50
CA SER A 468 -14.34 29.02 -40.67
C SER A 468 -13.89 27.55 -40.56
N GLY A 469 -13.82 27.05 -39.33
CA GLY A 469 -13.14 25.83 -38.96
C GLY A 469 -12.58 25.98 -37.55
N TYR A 470 -12.28 24.87 -36.90
CA TYR A 470 -11.72 24.88 -35.55
C TYR A 470 -10.20 24.69 -35.61
N PHE A 471 -9.45 25.41 -34.77
CA PHE A 471 -7.99 25.41 -34.76
C PHE A 471 -7.41 25.36 -33.33
N ASN A 472 -6.28 24.66 -33.20
CA ASN A 472 -5.34 24.70 -32.08
C ASN A 472 -5.93 24.26 -30.72
N PHE A 473 -6.80 23.24 -30.71
CA PHE A 473 -7.29 22.61 -29.47
C PHE A 473 -6.13 21.91 -28.76
N GLY A 474 -6.03 22.12 -27.45
CA GLY A 474 -4.91 21.59 -26.69
C GLY A 474 -3.59 22.30 -26.96
N GLU A 475 -3.51 23.19 -27.94
CA GLU A 475 -2.29 23.90 -28.28
C GLU A 475 -2.29 25.34 -27.78
N ASP A 476 -3.41 26.06 -27.94
CA ASP A 476 -3.46 27.49 -27.66
C ASP A 476 -4.68 27.89 -26.82
N SER A 477 -4.49 28.93 -26.03
CA SER A 477 -5.56 29.64 -25.33
C SER A 477 -5.63 31.08 -25.82
N TYR A 478 -6.79 31.47 -26.32
CA TYR A 478 -7.07 32.80 -26.83
C TYR A 478 -8.21 33.46 -26.06
N MET A 479 -8.00 34.69 -25.62
CA MET A 479 -8.97 35.45 -24.83
C MET A 479 -9.17 36.85 -25.41
N TRP A 480 -10.44 37.28 -25.45
CA TRP A 480 -10.75 38.63 -25.89
C TRP A 480 -10.23 39.68 -24.91
N THR A 481 -9.77 40.80 -25.47
CA THR A 481 -9.72 42.08 -24.77
C THR A 481 -10.71 43.05 -25.41
N THR A 482 -11.00 44.16 -24.72
CA THR A 482 -11.82 45.24 -25.25
C THR A 482 -11.03 46.27 -26.06
N THR A 483 -9.71 46.14 -26.17
CA THR A 483 -8.86 47.08 -26.90
C THR A 483 -8.91 46.82 -28.40
N GLY A 484 -9.67 47.62 -29.15
CA GLY A 484 -9.79 47.45 -30.60
C GLY A 484 -10.92 48.23 -31.25
N ASN A 485 -11.50 47.67 -32.31
CA ASN A 485 -12.68 48.13 -33.03
C ASN A 485 -13.67 46.99 -33.20
N LYS A 486 -14.87 47.13 -32.61
CA LYS A 486 -15.88 46.07 -32.53
C LYS A 486 -16.29 45.42 -33.86
N ASN A 487 -16.13 46.11 -35.00
CA ASN A 487 -16.52 45.59 -36.31
C ASN A 487 -15.34 45.05 -37.14
N GLU A 488 -14.10 45.27 -36.70
CA GLU A 488 -12.92 44.99 -37.50
C GLU A 488 -11.98 44.03 -36.78
N TYR A 489 -11.49 44.42 -35.61
CA TYR A 489 -10.45 43.69 -34.89
C TYR A 489 -10.47 43.98 -33.39
N SER A 490 -9.91 43.08 -32.58
CA SER A 490 -9.52 43.39 -31.21
C SER A 490 -8.16 42.79 -30.90
N ILE A 491 -7.44 43.39 -29.96
CA ILE A 491 -6.29 42.75 -29.34
C ILE A 491 -6.81 41.54 -28.56
N ARG A 492 -6.13 40.41 -28.75
CA ARG A 492 -6.35 39.19 -27.98
C ARG A 492 -5.14 38.87 -27.13
N TYR A 493 -5.40 38.27 -25.99
CA TYR A 493 -4.39 37.68 -25.15
C TYR A 493 -4.18 36.21 -25.55
N THR A 494 -2.92 35.78 -25.66
CA THR A 494 -2.56 34.44 -26.16
C THR A 494 -1.56 33.75 -25.25
N ILE A 495 -1.81 32.47 -24.95
CA ILE A 495 -0.87 31.52 -24.37
C ILE A 495 -0.77 30.31 -25.30
N LYS A 496 0.44 29.88 -25.67
CA LYS A 496 0.67 28.73 -26.56
C LYS A 496 1.48 27.64 -25.88
N TYR A 497 1.21 26.39 -26.23
CA TYR A 497 1.86 25.22 -25.64
C TYR A 497 3.38 25.20 -25.88
N ASN A 498 3.86 25.77 -27.00
CA ASN A 498 5.26 25.77 -27.41
C ASN A 498 5.99 27.09 -27.14
N GLU A 499 5.36 28.03 -26.42
CA GLU A 499 5.96 29.31 -26.06
C GLU A 499 5.97 29.49 -24.54
N ALA A 500 6.94 30.26 -24.05
CA ALA A 500 7.08 30.59 -22.63
C ALA A 500 6.60 32.02 -22.31
N VAL A 501 6.41 32.84 -23.35
CA VAL A 501 5.98 34.24 -23.28
C VAL A 501 4.46 34.37 -23.44
N LEU A 502 3.94 35.49 -22.95
CA LEU A 502 2.55 35.90 -23.17
C LEU A 502 2.44 36.71 -24.46
N GLY A 503 1.51 36.34 -25.32
CA GLY A 503 1.28 37.00 -26.62
C GLY A 503 0.17 38.05 -26.57
N PHE A 504 0.38 39.16 -27.29
CA PHE A 504 -0.61 40.21 -27.51
C PHE A 504 -0.62 40.58 -28.98
N ASP A 505 -1.68 40.20 -29.69
CA ASP A 505 -1.80 40.43 -31.13
C ASP A 505 -3.20 40.93 -31.47
N SER A 506 -3.34 41.73 -32.52
CA SER A 506 -4.66 42.08 -33.07
C SER A 506 -5.18 40.96 -33.96
N ASP A 507 -6.45 40.60 -33.83
CA ASP A 507 -7.10 39.67 -34.76
C ASP A 507 -8.56 40.06 -35.06
N GLN A 508 -9.11 39.47 -36.12
CA GLN A 508 -10.40 39.85 -36.70
C GLN A 508 -11.58 39.56 -35.77
N ALA A 509 -12.50 40.53 -35.67
CA ALA A 509 -13.63 40.50 -34.75
C ALA A 509 -14.65 39.35 -34.98
N HIS A 510 -14.70 38.78 -36.18
CA HIS A 510 -15.61 37.68 -36.51
C HIS A 510 -15.13 36.30 -36.04
N LYS A 511 -13.87 36.15 -35.64
CA LYS A 511 -13.35 34.90 -35.03
C LYS A 511 -13.99 34.68 -33.67
N ALA A 512 -13.91 33.47 -33.11
CA ALA A 512 -14.41 33.22 -31.75
C ALA A 512 -13.32 32.73 -30.80
N TYR A 513 -13.24 33.38 -29.63
CA TYR A 513 -12.27 33.14 -28.56
C TYR A 513 -12.97 32.98 -27.21
N SER A 514 -12.22 32.55 -26.21
CA SER A 514 -12.72 32.45 -24.84
C SER A 514 -12.90 33.83 -24.22
N VAL A 515 -13.75 33.92 -23.20
CA VAL A 515 -13.93 35.14 -22.40
C VAL A 515 -13.60 34.85 -20.94
N ARG A 516 -12.84 35.78 -20.34
CA ARG A 516 -12.59 35.85 -18.90
C ARG A 516 -12.82 37.27 -18.43
N CYS A 517 -13.59 37.40 -17.36
CA CYS A 517 -13.97 38.70 -16.83
C CYS A 517 -13.10 39.08 -15.63
N VAL A 518 -13.01 40.39 -15.40
CA VAL A 518 -12.38 41.01 -14.22
C VAL A 518 -13.46 41.69 -13.41
N ARG A 519 -13.38 41.63 -12.08
CA ARG A 519 -14.35 42.27 -11.22
C ARG A 519 -14.17 43.78 -11.26
N ASN A 520 -15.28 44.50 -11.24
CA ASN A 520 -15.26 45.95 -11.08
C ASN A 520 -14.62 46.32 -9.73
N GLU A 521 -13.93 47.46 -9.69
CA GLU A 521 -13.36 48.03 -8.46
C GLU A 521 -14.42 48.53 -7.47
#